data_AF-A0AAN7FV97-F1
#
_entry.id   AF-A0AAN7FV97-F1
#
_cell.length_a   1.000
_cell.length_b   1.000
_cell.length_c   1.000
_cell.angle_alpha   90.00
_cell.angle_beta   90.00
_cell.angle_gamma   90.00
#
_symmetry.space_group_name_H-M   'P 1'
#
loop_
_entity.id
_entity.type
_entity.pdbx_description
1 polymer ?
#
loop_
_entity_poly.entity_id
_entity_poly.type
_entity_poly.pdbx_seq_one_letter_code
_entity_poly.pdbx_strand_id
1 'polypeptide(L)'
;MWLTDPTFPTLVDESWKASEQIPSASSSLSRFPWCLDTLTEHIQSWKKNHFGNLFQRKTRLLARLRGIQVALARNPSPFLYSLEHQLTQEYNTALHQEYLFWRLKSRITWLNYGDANTKYFHLKTIQRRSQSRVITLKDDTDCGLMVNL
;
A
#
# COMPACT_ATOMS: atom_id res chain seq x y z
N MET A 1 0.89 4.32 7.04
CA MET A 1 1.71 5.06 6.08
C MET A 1 1.07 6.42 5.83
N TRP A 2 -0.02 6.51 5.07
CA TRP A 2 -0.83 7.74 4.93
C TRP A 2 -1.82 7.99 6.09
N LEU A 3 -2.59 6.97 6.51
CA LEU A 3 -3.53 7.05 7.65
C LEU A 3 -2.88 7.33 9.01
N THR A 4 -1.56 7.20 9.10
CA THR A 4 -0.77 7.49 10.30
C THR A 4 -0.20 8.91 10.27
N ASP A 5 -0.35 9.61 9.14
CA ASP A 5 0.14 10.97 8.98
C ASP A 5 -0.91 11.96 9.49
N PRO A 6 -0.54 12.89 10.40
CA PRO A 6 -1.47 13.86 10.96
C PRO A 6 -2.04 14.84 9.91
N THR A 7 -1.41 14.98 8.74
CA THR A 7 -1.87 15.87 7.66
C THR A 7 -2.92 15.21 6.75
N PHE A 8 -3.16 13.91 6.90
CA PHE A 8 -4.12 13.20 6.06
C PHE A 8 -5.59 13.59 6.32
N PRO A 9 -6.08 13.70 7.58
CA PRO A 9 -7.46 14.09 7.83
C PRO A 9 -7.79 15.51 7.34
N THR A 10 -6.86 16.44 7.50
CA THR A 10 -7.03 17.83 7.02
C THR A 10 -7.15 17.88 5.51
N LEU A 11 -6.38 17.08 4.79
CA LEU A 11 -6.46 16.98 3.33
C LEU A 11 -7.81 16.42 2.86
N VAL A 12 -8.38 15.45 3.58
CA VAL A 12 -9.70 14.91 3.28
C VAL A 12 -10.77 15.98 3.47
N ASP A 13 -10.76 16.69 4.60
CA ASP A 13 -11.71 17.77 4.88
C ASP A 13 -11.64 18.90 3.84
N GLU A 14 -10.44 19.29 3.42
CA GLU A 14 -10.23 20.31 2.37
C GLU A 14 -10.81 19.86 1.03
N SER A 15 -10.52 18.62 0.62
CA SER A 15 -11.03 18.06 -0.64
C SER A 15 -12.55 17.89 -0.63
N TRP A 16 -13.13 17.58 0.53
CA TRP A 16 -14.58 17.42 0.69
C TRP A 16 -15.31 18.76 0.56
N LYS A 17 -14.79 19.80 1.22
CA LYS A 17 -15.34 21.18 1.14
C LYS A 17 -15.23 21.76 -0.27
N ALA A 18 -14.18 21.44 -1.03
CA ALA A 18 -14.05 21.87 -2.42
C ALA A 18 -15.18 21.32 -3.32
N SER A 19 -15.76 20.17 -2.98
CA SER A 19 -16.86 19.56 -3.73
C SER A 19 -18.23 20.17 -3.45
N GLU A 20 -18.39 20.87 -2.33
CA GLU A 20 -19.65 21.52 -1.96
C GLU A 20 -19.94 22.78 -2.78
N GLN A 21 -18.91 23.38 -3.38
CA GLN A 21 -19.01 24.64 -4.12
C GLN A 21 -19.51 24.48 -5.58
N ILE A 22 -19.80 23.26 -6.04
CA ILE A 22 -20.22 23.02 -7.42
C ILE A 22 -21.72 23.33 -7.58
N PRO A 23 -22.09 24.38 -8.34
CA PRO A 23 -23.49 24.85 -8.37
C PRO A 23 -24.46 23.96 -9.16
N SER A 24 -23.98 22.97 -9.93
CA SER A 24 -24.75 22.35 -11.02
C SER A 24 -25.23 20.91 -10.78
N ALA A 25 -24.86 20.26 -9.67
CA ALA A 25 -25.28 18.88 -9.42
C ALA A 25 -26.59 18.86 -8.62
N SER A 26 -27.70 18.58 -9.31
CA SER A 26 -29.08 18.61 -8.80
C SER A 26 -29.41 17.55 -7.74
N SER A 27 -28.47 16.65 -7.42
CA SER A 27 -28.62 15.68 -6.33
C SER A 27 -27.26 15.35 -5.70
N SER A 28 -27.24 15.10 -4.39
CA SER A 28 -26.03 14.67 -3.65
C SER A 28 -25.38 13.41 -4.25
N LEU A 29 -26.19 12.55 -4.89
CA LEU A 29 -25.72 11.31 -5.52
C LEU A 29 -24.84 11.57 -6.74
N SER A 30 -25.14 12.62 -7.51
CA SER A 30 -24.34 13.02 -8.69
C SER A 30 -23.03 13.74 -8.35
N ARG A 31 -22.86 14.20 -7.10
CA ARG A 31 -21.64 14.89 -6.62
C ARG A 31 -20.54 13.92 -6.17
N PHE A 32 -20.94 12.74 -5.69
CA PHE A 32 -20.03 11.77 -5.09
C PHE A 32 -18.91 11.30 -6.03
N PRO A 33 -19.16 10.99 -7.32
CA PRO A 33 -18.09 10.59 -8.24
C PRO A 33 -17.03 11.69 -8.43
N TRP A 34 -17.46 12.93 -8.62
CA TRP A 34 -16.54 14.07 -8.79
C TRP A 34 -15.72 14.36 -7.54
N CYS A 35 -16.36 14.27 -6.36
CA CYS A 35 -15.66 14.42 -5.08
C CYS A 35 -14.59 13.33 -4.92
N LEU A 36 -14.90 12.10 -5.31
CA LEU A 36 -13.95 10.99 -5.24
C LEU A 36 -12.77 11.18 -6.19
N ASP A 37 -13.01 11.65 -7.41
CA ASP A 37 -11.94 11.94 -8.38
C ASP A 37 -11.03 13.07 -7.87
N THR A 38 -11.63 14.16 -7.39
CA THR A 38 -10.88 15.30 -6.86
C THR A 38 -10.06 14.91 -5.63
N LEU A 39 -10.65 14.17 -4.69
CA LEU A 39 -9.95 13.63 -3.52
C LEU A 39 -8.82 12.67 -3.96
N THR A 40 -9.04 11.86 -4.98
CA THR A 40 -8.03 10.94 -5.51
C THR A 40 -6.84 11.71 -6.07
N GLU A 41 -7.06 12.78 -6.82
CA GLU A 41 -5.99 13.65 -7.33
C GLU A 41 -5.20 14.33 -6.22
N HIS A 42 -5.89 14.90 -5.23
CA HIS A 42 -5.26 15.55 -4.07
C HIS A 42 -4.39 14.56 -3.27
N ILE A 43 -4.91 13.36 -3.03
CA ILE A 43 -4.18 12.28 -2.37
C ILE A 43 -2.96 11.84 -3.19
N GLN A 44 -3.08 11.72 -4.51
CA GLN A 44 -1.96 11.34 -5.37
C GLN A 44 -0.85 12.40 -5.35
N SER A 45 -1.22 13.69 -5.44
CA SER A 45 -0.30 14.82 -5.34
C SER A 45 0.39 14.87 -3.98
N TRP A 46 -0.40 14.82 -2.89
CA TRP A 46 0.11 14.83 -1.53
C TRP A 46 1.03 13.64 -1.27
N LYS A 47 0.66 12.43 -1.69
CA LYS A 47 1.51 11.23 -1.55
C LYS A 47 2.87 11.44 -2.23
N LYS A 48 2.87 12.02 -3.44
CA LYS A 48 4.10 12.30 -4.19
C LYS A 48 4.95 13.35 -3.49
N ASN A 49 4.35 14.41 -2.96
CA ASN A 49 5.09 15.51 -2.32
C ASN A 49 5.60 15.12 -0.91
N HIS A 50 4.78 14.38 -0.15
CA HIS A 50 5.07 14.04 1.23
C HIS A 50 6.00 12.83 1.38
N PHE A 51 5.81 11.78 0.58
CA PHE A 51 6.63 10.56 0.67
C PHE A 51 7.67 10.45 -0.44
N GLY A 52 7.47 11.16 -1.57
CA GLY A 52 8.35 11.05 -2.72
C GLY A 52 8.51 9.60 -3.21
N ASN A 53 9.67 9.32 -3.79
CA ASN A 53 10.05 7.95 -4.11
C ASN A 53 10.68 7.29 -2.88
N LEU A 54 9.84 6.63 -2.07
CA LEU A 54 10.25 5.90 -0.87
C LEU A 54 11.37 4.88 -1.14
N PHE A 55 11.29 4.15 -2.26
CA PHE A 55 12.29 3.18 -2.65
C PHE A 55 13.63 3.83 -2.96
N GLN A 56 13.61 5.01 -3.60
CA GLN A 56 14.80 5.81 -3.87
C GLN A 56 15.38 6.39 -2.57
N ARG A 57 14.55 6.84 -1.63
CA ARG A 57 15.00 7.31 -0.31
C ARG A 57 15.71 6.19 0.44
N LYS A 58 15.11 4.99 0.50
CA LYS A 58 15.71 3.80 1.12
C LYS A 58 17.07 3.45 0.51
N THR A 59 17.17 3.41 -0.81
CA THR A 59 18.42 3.08 -1.50
C THR A 59 19.51 4.13 -1.26
N ARG A 60 19.16 5.43 -1.26
CA ARG A 60 20.10 6.52 -0.92
C ARG A 60 20.61 6.41 0.53
N LEU A 61 19.72 6.13 1.48
CA LEU A 61 20.09 5.96 2.89
C LEU A 61 21.05 4.77 3.07
N LEU A 62 20.75 3.62 2.43
CA LEU A 62 21.62 2.45 2.46
C LEU A 62 23.01 2.75 1.85
N ALA A 63 23.06 3.50 0.74
CA ALA A 63 24.33 3.90 0.14
C ALA A 63 25.14 4.83 1.05
N ARG A 64 24.51 5.80 1.72
CA ARG A 64 25.19 6.66 2.71
C ARG A 64 25.71 5.86 3.91
N LEU A 65 24.90 4.95 4.46
CA LEU A 65 25.31 4.08 5.56
C LEU A 65 26.55 3.25 5.18
N ARG A 66 26.55 2.63 4.00
CA ARG A 66 27.73 1.92 3.48
C ARG A 66 28.97 2.81 3.40
N GLY A 67 28.81 4.03 2.89
CA GLY A 67 29.92 5.00 2.81
C GLY A 67 30.49 5.36 4.19
N ILE A 68 29.62 5.56 5.18
CA ILE A 68 30.02 5.87 6.56
C ILE A 68 30.71 4.69 7.22
N GLN A 69 30.21 3.47 7.03
CA GLN A 69 30.84 2.26 7.56
C GLN A 69 32.26 2.07 7.00
N VAL A 70 32.47 2.34 5.70
CA VAL A 70 33.80 2.33 5.09
C VAL A 70 34.69 3.44 5.68
N ALA A 71 34.15 4.63 5.91
CA ALA A 71 34.89 5.74 6.52
C ALA A 71 35.28 5.45 7.98
N LEU A 72 34.36 4.91 8.77
CA LEU A 72 34.58 4.49 10.16
C LEU A 72 35.66 3.41 10.27
N ALA A 73 35.68 2.45 9.34
CA ALA A 73 36.70 1.40 9.31
C ALA A 73 38.12 1.95 9.05
N ARG A 74 38.23 3.09 8.35
CA ARG A 74 39.52 3.75 8.07
C ARG A 74 39.94 4.72 9.15
N ASN A 75 38.99 5.52 9.64
CA ASN A 75 39.24 6.54 10.65
C ASN A 75 38.01 6.67 11.56
N PRO A 76 37.99 5.96 12.70
CA PRO A 76 36.92 6.06 13.67
C PRO A 76 36.80 7.50 14.19
N SER A 77 35.60 8.08 14.09
CA SER A 77 35.32 9.44 14.55
C SER A 77 34.00 9.47 15.31
N PRO A 78 33.91 10.14 16.47
CA PRO A 78 32.66 10.31 17.22
C PRO A 78 31.54 10.93 16.37
N PHE A 79 31.89 11.84 15.46
CA PHE A 79 30.94 12.44 14.52
C PHE A 79 30.39 11.42 13.51
N LEU A 80 31.23 10.52 13.02
CA LEU A 80 30.78 9.50 12.08
C LEU A 80 29.86 8.47 12.75
N TYR A 81 30.11 8.15 14.03
CA TYR A 81 29.21 7.29 14.81
C TYR A 81 27.84 7.95 15.06
N SER A 82 27.80 9.23 15.42
CA SER A 82 26.53 9.93 15.61
C SER A 82 25.74 10.03 14.30
N LEU A 83 26.43 10.29 13.19
CA LEU A 83 25.83 10.32 11.87
C LEU A 83 25.33 8.93 11.41
N GLU A 84 26.09 7.86 11.67
CA GLU A 84 25.64 6.49 11.41
C GLU A 84 24.36 6.16 12.18
N HIS A 85 24.33 6.50 13.47
CA HIS A 85 23.16 6.27 14.31
C HIS A 85 21.92 7.01 13.77
N GLN A 86 22.06 8.30 13.43
CA GLN A 86 20.97 9.08 12.84
C GLN A 86 20.46 8.45 11.53
N LEU A 87 21.37 8.11 10.61
CA LEU A 87 20.98 7.54 9.32
C LEU A 87 20.37 6.14 9.46
N THR A 88 20.78 5.38 10.46
CA THR A 88 20.18 4.09 10.78
C THR A 88 18.74 4.25 11.25
N GLN A 89 18.47 5.24 12.10
CA GLN A 89 17.10 5.58 12.49
C GLN A 89 16.26 5.99 11.28
N GLU A 90 16.76 6.89 10.43
CA GLU A 90 16.07 7.29 9.20
C GLU A 90 15.82 6.11 8.26
N TYR A 91 16.78 5.20 8.10
CA TYR A 91 16.65 3.99 7.29
C TYR A 91 15.56 3.06 7.84
N ASN A 92 15.52 2.85 9.16
CA ASN A 92 14.49 2.06 9.82
C ASN A 92 13.09 2.66 9.63
N THR A 93 12.95 4.00 9.69
CA THR A 93 11.67 4.64 9.39
C THR A 93 11.23 4.40 7.94
N ALA A 94 12.16 4.46 6.98
CA ALA A 94 11.87 4.20 5.57
C ALA A 94 11.46 2.72 5.33
N LEU A 95 12.13 1.76 5.99
CA LEU A 95 11.75 0.35 5.97
C LEU A 95 10.35 0.13 6.54
N HIS A 96 10.02 0.78 7.67
CA HIS A 96 8.70 0.67 8.26
C HIS A 96 7.60 1.23 7.33
N GLN A 97 7.86 2.37 6.69
CA GLN A 97 6.95 2.93 5.67
C GLN A 97 6.75 1.97 4.49
N GLU A 98 7.82 1.32 4.02
CA GLU A 98 7.75 0.34 2.93
C GLU A 98 6.95 -0.90 3.34
N TYR A 99 7.16 -1.40 4.56
CA TYR A 99 6.37 -2.48 5.13
C TYR A 99 4.87 -2.12 5.13
N LEU A 100 4.50 -0.94 5.62
CA LEU A 100 3.10 -0.50 5.63
C LEU A 100 2.54 -0.34 4.21
N PHE A 101 3.34 0.14 3.26
CA PHE A 101 2.96 0.23 1.85
C PHE A 101 2.60 -1.14 1.28
N TRP A 102 3.48 -2.14 1.48
CA TRP A 102 3.24 -3.50 0.98
C TRP A 102 2.10 -4.19 1.72
N ARG A 103 1.95 -3.96 3.02
CA ARG A 103 0.81 -4.46 3.81
C ARG A 103 -0.53 -3.97 3.25
N LEU A 104 -0.61 -2.69 2.87
CA LEU A 104 -1.82 -2.13 2.25
C LEU A 104 -2.08 -2.71 0.85
N LYS A 105 -1.02 -2.86 0.04
CA LYS A 105 -1.16 -3.39 -1.33
C LYS A 105 -1.50 -4.87 -1.39
N SER A 106 -0.90 -5.68 -0.51
CA SER A 106 -0.98 -7.14 -0.61
C SER A 106 -2.34 -7.70 -0.23
N ARG A 107 -3.20 -6.92 0.45
CA ARG A 107 -4.51 -7.36 0.98
C ARG A 107 -4.40 -8.66 1.81
N ILE A 108 -3.21 -8.93 2.37
CA ILE A 108 -2.94 -10.15 3.12
C ILE A 108 -3.68 -10.06 4.47
N THR A 109 -4.81 -10.75 4.52
CA THR A 109 -5.65 -10.88 5.72
C THR A 109 -5.31 -12.11 6.54
N TRP A 110 -4.69 -13.12 5.92
CA TRP A 110 -4.38 -14.41 6.56
C TRP A 110 -3.29 -14.31 7.63
N LEU A 111 -2.36 -13.35 7.53
CA LEU A 111 -1.30 -13.13 8.53
C LEU A 111 -1.85 -12.94 9.95
N ASN A 112 -3.03 -12.34 10.10
CA ASN A 112 -3.68 -12.15 11.40
C ASN A 112 -4.19 -13.47 12.02
N TYR A 113 -4.37 -14.51 11.22
CA TYR A 113 -4.87 -15.81 11.63
C TYR A 113 -3.75 -16.84 11.87
N GLY A 114 -2.50 -16.44 11.63
CA GLY A 114 -1.33 -17.31 11.75
C GLY A 114 -1.39 -18.50 10.79
N ASP A 115 -0.72 -19.58 11.18
CA ASP A 115 -0.71 -20.86 10.44
C ASP A 115 -1.71 -21.88 11.01
N ALA A 116 -2.56 -21.44 11.95
CA ALA A 116 -3.62 -22.27 12.49
C ALA A 116 -4.69 -22.51 11.42
N ASN A 117 -5.29 -23.70 11.42
CA ASN A 117 -6.37 -24.06 10.49
C ASN A 117 -7.69 -23.37 10.90
N THR A 118 -7.70 -22.05 10.74
CA THR A 118 -8.81 -21.18 11.17
C THR A 118 -9.94 -21.18 10.14
N LYS A 119 -11.11 -20.69 10.56
CA LYS A 119 -12.27 -20.45 9.67
C LYS A 119 -11.91 -19.69 8.39
N TYR A 120 -10.92 -18.80 8.44
CA TYR A 120 -10.42 -18.08 7.28
C TYR A 120 -9.94 -19.05 6.18
N PHE A 121 -9.10 -20.02 6.51
CA PHE A 121 -8.52 -20.96 5.55
C PHE A 121 -9.58 -21.93 5.01
N HIS A 122 -10.55 -22.35 5.85
CA HIS A 122 -11.69 -23.14 5.39
C HIS A 122 -12.55 -22.39 4.36
N LEU A 123 -12.89 -21.13 4.64
CA LEU A 123 -13.66 -20.29 3.71
C LEU A 123 -12.89 -20.01 2.41
N LYS A 124 -11.59 -19.71 2.50
CA LYS A 124 -10.73 -19.55 1.33
C LYS A 124 -10.68 -20.82 0.47
N THR A 125 -10.60 -21.98 1.09
CA THR A 125 -10.60 -23.27 0.39
C THR A 125 -11.93 -23.52 -0.31
N ILE A 126 -13.06 -23.25 0.35
CA ILE A 126 -14.40 -23.36 -0.26
C ILE A 126 -14.53 -22.41 -1.45
N GLN A 127 -14.12 -21.15 -1.31
CA GLN A 127 -14.15 -20.18 -2.41
C GLN A 127 -13.30 -20.64 -3.60
N ARG A 128 -12.08 -21.12 -3.34
CA ARG A 128 -11.21 -21.65 -4.40
C ARG A 128 -11.83 -22.88 -5.07
N ARG A 129 -12.40 -23.81 -4.32
CA ARG A 129 -13.11 -24.98 -4.87
C ARG A 129 -14.28 -24.57 -5.76
N SER A 130 -15.05 -23.57 -5.34
CA SER A 130 -16.15 -23.02 -6.14
C SER A 130 -15.64 -22.41 -7.45
N GLN A 131 -14.57 -21.60 -7.40
CA GLN A 131 -13.99 -20.95 -8.59
C GLN A 131 -13.26 -21.93 -9.53
N SER A 132 -12.61 -22.95 -8.98
CA SER A 132 -11.91 -23.98 -9.74
C SER A 132 -12.81 -25.15 -10.14
N ARG A 133 -14.12 -25.06 -9.87
CA ARG A 133 -15.08 -26.08 -10.29
C ARG A 133 -15.22 -26.03 -11.80
N VAL A 134 -14.72 -27.06 -12.48
CA VAL A 134 -14.97 -27.27 -13.90
C VAL A 134 -16.39 -27.79 -14.05
N ILE A 135 -17.28 -26.95 -14.59
CA ILE A 135 -18.72 -27.27 -14.71
C ILE A 135 -19.03 -27.94 -16.06
N THR A 136 -18.29 -27.59 -17.11
CA THR A 136 -18.49 -28.10 -18.47
C THR A 136 -17.16 -28.32 -19.15
N LEU A 137 -17.07 -29.40 -19.94
CA LEU A 137 -16.02 -29.59 -20.92
C LEU A 137 -16.63 -29.38 -22.31
N LYS A 138 -15.98 -28.55 -23.12
CA LYS A 138 -16.37 -28.35 -24.53
C LYS A 138 -15.51 -29.24 -25.40
N ASP A 139 -16.17 -29.96 -26.30
CA ASP A 139 -15.51 -30.68 -27.40
C ASP A 139 -15.39 -29.78 -28.64
N ASP A 140 -14.58 -30.18 -29.63
CA ASP A 140 -14.29 -29.40 -30.86
C ASP A 140 -15.55 -29.07 -31.70
N THR A 141 -16.67 -29.74 -31.40
CA THR A 141 -17.99 -29.54 -32.02
C THR A 141 -18.90 -28.57 -31.25
N ASP A 142 -18.36 -27.84 -30.26
CA ASP A 142 -19.06 -26.88 -29.38
C ASP A 142 -20.24 -27.46 -28.57
N CYS A 143 -20.39 -28.79 -28.57
CA CYS A 143 -21.37 -29.51 -27.76
C CYS A 143 -20.80 -29.74 -26.36
N GLY A 144 -21.27 -28.97 -25.36
CA GLY A 144 -20.77 -29.05 -23.99
C GLY A 144 -21.34 -30.24 -23.22
N LEU A 145 -20.49 -31.07 -22.62
CA LEU A 145 -20.89 -32.08 -21.64
C LEU A 145 -20.78 -31.47 -20.23
N MET A 146 -21.88 -31.47 -19.47
CA MET A 146 -21.84 -31.08 -18.06
C MET A 146 -21.10 -32.14 -17.26
N VAL A 147 -20.03 -31.74 -16.58
CA VAL A 147 -19.27 -32.64 -15.71
C VAL A 147 -19.80 -32.50 -14.29
N ASN A 148 -20.49 -33.54 -13.82
CA ASN A 148 -20.81 -33.67 -12.40
C ASN A 148 -19.64 -34.41 -11.71
N LEU A 149 -18.69 -33.65 -11.19
CA LEU A 149 -17.72 -34.10 -10.17
C LEU A 149 -18.30 -33.84 -8.77
#